data_AF-A0A507DXI3-F1
#
_entry.id   AF-A0A507DXI3-F1
#
_cell.length_a   1.000
_cell.length_b   1.000
_cell.length_c   1.000
_cell.angle_alpha   90.00
_cell.angle_beta   90.00
_cell.angle_gamma   90.00
#
_symmetry.space_group_name_H-M   'P 1'
#
loop_
_entity.id
_entity.type
_entity.pdbx_description
1 polymer ?
#
loop_
_entity_poly.entity_id
_entity_poly.type
_entity_poly.pdbx_seq_one_letter_code
_entity_poly.pdbx_strand_id
1 'polypeptide(L)'
;MSFSAKYLSDDLTCWSFHVPSWSPSDELKIRLVRLLPPAEQEKILRYRFPIDQCRSLLGQLLAHTSVLDLLATRDHSPNPSLASQWSDIEIARDERGKPFLMSPQIPFLQFNVSHHGDWVVVAAGCAKHLGVDVSSVDNPSDDSVDEYLTVFDEVFTQLEWAYIRGAQPTSLNSLTESYPTPPNSNSKLHSEQSASHTVPEGWEISDLQPRIGSDQQKLHRFAQLWALKESYVKAIGVGLALDLRRIEFQFSDFQSLMNDPRPDRLPHSICVAVDSVIRPEFEFSLTYLDPRHPVACCRERNSQQISETLSLPGRDSEAHDDIAEKRSKCAFTRMAWTELYSRIVAATGRIAPGHSN
;
A
#
# COMPACT_ATOMS: atom_id res chain seq x y z
N MET A 1 5.16 -9.31 15.00
CA MET A 1 6.38 -9.80 14.31
C MET A 1 7.34 -8.64 14.19
N SER A 2 8.66 -8.83 14.29
CA SER A 2 9.63 -7.72 14.29
C SER A 2 9.97 -7.16 12.90
N PHE A 3 9.93 -8.02 11.88
CA PHE A 3 10.26 -7.69 10.51
C PHE A 3 9.52 -8.62 9.54
N SER A 4 9.17 -8.13 8.36
CA SER A 4 8.75 -8.97 7.24
C SER A 4 9.14 -8.38 5.88
N ALA A 5 9.48 -9.23 4.92
CA ALA A 5 9.63 -8.89 3.51
C ALA A 5 8.60 -9.70 2.72
N LYS A 6 7.79 -9.02 1.92
CA LYS A 6 6.74 -9.63 1.09
C LYS A 6 6.97 -9.29 -0.37
N TYR A 7 7.05 -10.30 -1.24
CA TYR A 7 7.00 -10.10 -2.69
C TYR A 7 5.53 -9.90 -3.09
N LEU A 8 5.23 -8.73 -3.65
CA LEU A 8 3.91 -8.43 -4.23
C LEU A 8 3.84 -8.90 -5.69
N SER A 9 4.98 -8.92 -6.37
CA SER A 9 5.23 -9.58 -7.66
C SER A 9 6.73 -9.89 -7.79
N ASP A 10 7.14 -10.53 -8.90
CA ASP A 10 8.53 -10.88 -9.19
C ASP A 10 9.47 -9.66 -9.19
N ASP A 11 8.93 -8.47 -9.40
CA ASP A 11 9.66 -7.20 -9.54
C ASP A 11 9.23 -6.13 -8.51
N LEU A 12 8.47 -6.51 -7.47
CA LEU A 12 8.04 -5.60 -6.41
C LEU A 12 8.06 -6.27 -5.04
N THR A 13 8.80 -5.67 -4.12
CA THR A 13 8.87 -6.09 -2.72
C THR A 13 8.33 -4.99 -1.80
N CYS A 14 7.70 -5.40 -0.71
CA CYS A 14 7.29 -4.54 0.39
C CYS A 14 7.90 -5.08 1.70
N TRP A 15 8.80 -4.31 2.27
CA TRP A 15 9.52 -4.59 3.51
C TRP A 15 8.87 -3.81 4.64
N SER A 16 8.77 -4.40 5.82
CA SER A 16 8.21 -3.76 7.01
C SER A 16 9.01 -4.11 8.25
N PHE A 17 9.15 -3.16 9.16
CA PHE A 17 9.90 -3.31 10.40
C PHE A 17 9.13 -2.70 11.56
N HIS A 18 8.91 -3.49 12.62
CA HIS A 18 8.27 -3.08 13.85
C HIS A 18 9.31 -2.46 14.80
N VAL A 19 9.37 -1.14 14.84
CA VAL A 19 10.41 -0.35 15.52
C VAL A 19 10.55 -0.69 17.01
N PRO A 20 9.49 -0.86 17.81
CA PRO A 20 9.63 -1.19 19.23
C PRO A 20 10.30 -2.53 19.51
N SER A 21 10.34 -3.44 18.53
CA SER A 21 11.06 -4.72 18.67
C SER A 21 12.58 -4.58 18.50
N TRP A 22 13.06 -3.36 18.22
CA TRP A 22 14.47 -3.06 18.01
C TRP A 22 15.06 -2.26 19.15
N SER A 23 15.92 -2.91 19.92
CA SER A 23 16.64 -2.34 21.06
C SER A 23 18.16 -2.44 20.87
N PRO A 24 18.74 -1.78 19.84
CA PRO A 24 20.18 -1.84 19.59
C PRO A 24 20.94 -1.06 20.68
N SER A 25 22.15 -1.51 21.00
CA SER A 25 23.08 -0.73 21.83
C SER A 25 23.44 0.59 21.15
N ASP A 26 23.82 1.61 21.93
CA ASP A 26 24.20 2.91 21.38
C ASP A 26 25.42 2.80 20.45
N GLU A 27 26.35 1.90 20.75
CA GLU A 27 27.49 1.60 19.87
C GLU A 27 27.02 1.07 18.51
N LEU A 28 26.06 0.13 18.50
CA LEU A 28 25.51 -0.40 17.27
C LEU A 28 24.76 0.69 16.49
N LYS A 29 23.96 1.54 17.15
CA LYS A 29 23.29 2.68 16.50
C LYS A 29 24.30 3.62 15.84
N ILE A 30 25.37 4.01 16.54
CA ILE A 30 26.42 4.88 16.00
C ILE A 30 27.07 4.25 14.77
N ARG A 31 27.36 2.95 14.80
CA ARG A 31 27.93 2.22 13.66
C ARG A 31 26.99 2.21 12.46
N LEU A 32 25.69 1.95 12.68
CA LEU A 32 24.68 1.92 11.62
C LEU A 32 24.45 3.31 11.00
N VAL A 33 24.41 4.37 11.82
CA VAL A 33 24.30 5.75 11.31
C VAL A 33 25.48 6.08 10.40
N ARG A 34 26.71 5.65 10.75
CA ARG A 34 27.91 5.89 9.95
C ARG A 34 27.92 5.20 8.57
N LEU A 35 26.99 4.27 8.31
CA LEU A 35 26.81 3.67 6.98
C LEU A 35 26.12 4.62 6.00
N LEU A 36 25.47 5.68 6.49
CA LEU A 36 24.68 6.62 5.70
C LEU A 36 25.51 7.85 5.30
N PRO A 37 25.13 8.57 4.23
CA PRO A 37 25.79 9.83 3.86
C PRO A 37 25.75 10.87 4.99
N PRO A 38 26.76 11.78 5.11
CA PRO A 38 26.83 12.75 6.20
C PRO A 38 25.55 13.59 6.41
N ALA A 39 24.88 13.97 5.32
CA ALA A 39 23.61 14.70 5.40
C ALA A 39 22.49 13.89 6.08
N GLU A 40 22.42 12.58 5.84
CA GLU A 40 21.46 11.69 6.51
C GLU A 40 21.84 11.44 7.97
N GLN A 41 23.13 11.33 8.27
CA GLN A 41 23.60 11.22 9.66
C GLN A 41 23.16 12.42 10.48
N GLU A 42 23.41 13.63 9.98
CA GLU A 42 23.02 14.87 10.64
C GLU A 42 21.50 14.97 10.81
N LYS A 43 20.73 14.62 9.77
CA LYS A 43 19.27 14.60 9.83
C LYS A 43 18.75 13.66 10.92
N ILE A 44 19.26 12.44 10.97
CA ILE A 44 18.84 11.44 11.97
C ILE A 44 19.17 11.94 13.38
N LEU A 45 20.36 12.48 13.60
CA LEU A 45 20.79 12.94 14.92
C LEU A 45 20.05 14.20 15.41
N ARG A 46 19.41 14.96 14.52
CA ARG A 46 18.62 16.15 14.86
C ARG A 46 17.22 15.82 15.39
N TYR A 47 16.70 14.61 15.20
CA TYR A 47 15.37 14.26 15.73
C TYR A 47 15.37 14.33 17.25
N ARG A 48 14.35 14.99 17.80
CA ARG A 48 14.16 15.17 19.25
C ARG A 48 13.78 13.86 19.94
N PHE A 49 12.92 13.06 19.31
CA PHE A 49 12.39 11.84 19.92
C PHE A 49 13.16 10.60 19.44
N PRO A 50 13.56 9.71 20.35
CA PRO A 50 14.30 8.49 19.99
C PRO A 50 13.59 7.60 18.97
N ILE A 51 12.25 7.56 19.01
CA ILE A 51 11.47 6.76 18.05
C ILE A 51 11.62 7.27 16.62
N ASP A 52 11.69 8.59 16.42
CA ASP A 52 11.86 9.18 15.08
C ASP A 52 13.28 9.01 14.56
N GLN A 53 14.29 9.06 15.45
CA GLN A 53 15.67 8.67 15.13
C GLN A 53 15.71 7.23 14.60
N CYS A 54 15.07 6.29 15.31
CA CYS A 54 14.99 4.89 14.91
C CYS A 54 14.23 4.70 13.59
N ARG A 55 13.05 5.32 13.43
CA ARG A 55 12.25 5.23 12.19
C ARG A 55 13.04 5.74 10.98
N SER A 56 13.69 6.89 11.12
CA SER A 56 14.49 7.48 10.03
C SER A 56 15.70 6.61 9.69
N LEU A 57 16.43 6.11 10.70
CA LEU A 57 17.57 5.20 10.48
C LEU A 57 17.12 3.90 9.79
N LEU A 58 16.10 3.23 10.32
CA LEU A 58 15.57 2.00 9.73
C LEU A 58 15.06 2.22 8.31
N GLY A 59 14.38 3.34 8.04
CA GLY A 59 13.90 3.67 6.69
C GLY A 59 15.04 3.72 5.67
N GLN A 60 16.17 4.35 6.02
CA GLN A 60 17.34 4.40 5.16
C GLN A 60 18.00 3.02 4.99
N LEU A 61 18.14 2.26 6.07
CA LEU A 61 18.77 0.93 6.00
C LEU A 61 17.93 -0.08 5.20
N LEU A 62 16.61 -0.05 5.38
CA LEU A 62 15.67 -0.89 4.65
C LEU A 62 15.59 -0.50 3.18
N ALA A 63 15.67 0.79 2.83
CA ALA A 63 15.74 1.23 1.45
C ALA A 63 16.96 0.64 0.73
N HIS A 64 18.16 0.76 1.29
CA HIS A 64 19.37 0.15 0.72
C HIS A 64 19.23 -1.38 0.60
N THR A 65 18.78 -2.03 1.68
CA THR A 65 18.71 -3.50 1.71
C THR A 65 17.68 -4.05 0.74
N SER A 66 16.50 -3.43 0.63
CA SER A 66 15.44 -3.87 -0.28
C SER A 66 15.84 -3.72 -1.74
N VAL A 67 16.57 -2.66 -2.11
CA VAL A 67 17.13 -2.51 -3.46
C VAL A 67 18.17 -3.60 -3.74
N LEU A 68 19.11 -3.85 -2.83
CA LEU A 68 20.10 -4.93 -2.99
C LEU A 68 19.45 -6.31 -3.14
N ASP A 69 18.45 -6.62 -2.32
CA ASP A 69 17.74 -7.89 -2.40
C ASP A 69 16.99 -8.05 -3.73
N LEU A 70 16.34 -6.98 -4.19
CA LEU A 70 15.65 -6.98 -5.48
C LEU A 70 16.64 -7.17 -6.64
N LEU A 71 17.83 -6.59 -6.57
CA LEU A 71 18.86 -6.78 -7.59
C LEU A 71 19.42 -8.20 -7.57
N ALA A 72 19.66 -8.76 -6.40
CA ALA A 72 20.15 -10.14 -6.24
C ALA A 72 19.13 -11.19 -6.71
N THR A 73 17.83 -10.93 -6.56
CA THR A 73 16.78 -11.86 -6.99
C THR A 73 16.45 -11.78 -8.48
N ARG A 74 16.64 -10.62 -9.12
CA ARG A 74 16.48 -10.48 -10.57
C ARG A 74 17.62 -11.11 -11.36
N ASP A 75 18.80 -11.19 -10.76
CA ASP A 75 20.00 -11.69 -11.42
C ASP A 75 20.06 -13.23 -11.35
N HIS A 76 19.21 -13.90 -12.13
CA HIS A 76 19.48 -15.29 -12.57
C HIS A 76 20.56 -15.34 -13.67
N SER A 77 21.20 -14.21 -13.99
CA SER A 77 22.25 -14.09 -15.00
C SER A 77 23.60 -14.54 -14.45
N PRO A 78 24.45 -15.21 -15.25
CA PRO A 78 25.76 -15.69 -14.82
C PRO A 78 26.82 -14.59 -14.59
N ASN A 79 26.44 -13.31 -14.48
CA ASN A 79 27.38 -12.20 -14.34
C ASN A 79 26.98 -11.23 -13.20
N PRO A 80 27.48 -11.43 -11.97
CA PRO A 80 27.02 -10.80 -10.72
C PRO A 80 27.47 -9.33 -10.55
N SER A 81 27.23 -8.48 -11.54
CA SER A 81 27.91 -7.18 -11.67
C SER A 81 27.01 -5.94 -11.59
N LEU A 82 25.70 -6.07 -11.39
CA LEU A 82 24.79 -4.91 -11.46
C LEU A 82 24.79 -4.04 -10.19
N ALA A 83 24.82 -4.66 -9.02
CA ALA A 83 25.17 -4.10 -7.70
C ALA A 83 25.10 -5.25 -6.69
N SER A 84 26.16 -5.48 -5.93
CA SER A 84 26.21 -6.59 -4.95
C SER A 84 26.63 -6.13 -3.56
N GLN A 85 27.05 -4.87 -3.42
CA GLN A 85 27.58 -4.32 -2.20
C GLN A 85 26.81 -3.08 -1.76
N TRP A 86 26.86 -2.79 -0.45
CA TRP A 86 26.23 -1.62 0.13
C TRP A 86 26.66 -0.31 -0.55
N SER A 87 27.95 -0.20 -0.90
CA SER A 87 28.53 0.99 -1.54
C SER A 87 28.05 1.24 -2.97
N ASP A 88 27.45 0.24 -3.61
CA ASP A 88 26.96 0.37 -4.99
C ASP A 88 25.62 1.12 -5.05
N ILE A 89 24.92 1.17 -3.90
CA ILE A 89 23.63 1.83 -3.76
C ILE A 89 23.85 3.24 -3.25
N GLU A 90 23.49 4.21 -4.09
CA GLU A 90 23.53 5.62 -3.74
C GLU A 90 22.11 6.18 -3.71
N ILE A 91 21.69 6.68 -2.55
CA ILE A 91 20.40 7.31 -2.34
C ILE A 91 20.60 8.82 -2.19
N ALA A 92 19.96 9.59 -3.07
CA ALA A 92 19.92 11.05 -3.01
C ALA A 92 18.52 11.53 -2.60
N ARG A 93 18.33 12.85 -2.46
CA ARG A 93 17.02 13.48 -2.22
C ARG A 93 16.72 14.51 -3.30
N ASP A 94 15.45 14.59 -3.69
CA ASP A 94 14.97 15.64 -4.59
C ASP A 94 14.81 16.98 -3.85
N GLU A 95 14.40 18.02 -4.59
CA GLU A 95 14.16 19.38 -4.06
C GLU A 95 13.11 19.44 -2.95
N ARG A 96 12.23 18.43 -2.86
CA ARG A 96 11.18 18.30 -1.83
C ARG A 96 11.62 17.40 -0.67
N GLY A 97 12.85 16.89 -0.71
CA GLY A 97 13.41 16.00 0.29
C GLY A 97 12.97 14.54 0.15
N LYS A 98 12.30 14.13 -0.94
CA LYS A 98 11.93 12.73 -1.17
C LYS A 98 13.20 11.94 -1.55
N PRO A 99 13.51 10.84 -0.87
CA PRO A 99 14.66 10.01 -1.22
C PRO A 99 14.40 9.27 -2.54
N PHE A 100 15.43 9.18 -3.39
CA PHE A 100 15.38 8.45 -4.65
C PHE A 100 16.71 7.72 -4.91
N LEU A 101 16.65 6.66 -5.72
CA LEU A 101 17.82 5.87 -6.10
C LEU A 101 18.62 6.64 -7.16
N MET A 102 19.82 7.10 -6.82
CA MET A 102 20.74 7.77 -7.74
C MET A 102 21.62 6.77 -8.49
N SER A 103 22.04 5.71 -7.80
CA SER A 103 22.79 4.58 -8.36
C SER A 103 22.34 3.26 -7.71
N PRO A 104 22.23 2.15 -8.45
CA PRO A 104 22.45 2.03 -9.89
C PRO A 104 21.32 2.64 -10.72
N GLN A 105 21.65 3.14 -11.91
CA GLN A 105 20.67 3.68 -12.86
C GLN A 105 20.06 2.54 -13.69
N ILE A 106 19.05 1.89 -13.11
CA ILE A 106 18.29 0.83 -13.78
C ILE A 106 16.91 1.38 -14.14
N PRO A 107 16.47 1.25 -15.41
CA PRO A 107 15.17 1.77 -15.83
C PRO A 107 14.03 1.31 -14.92
N PHE A 108 13.25 2.28 -14.45
CA PHE A 108 12.08 2.10 -13.58
C PHE A 108 12.37 1.51 -12.19
N LEU A 109 13.62 1.17 -11.87
CA LEU A 109 13.96 0.73 -10.52
C LEU A 109 13.86 1.92 -9.56
N GLN A 110 12.97 1.80 -8.60
CA GLN A 110 12.80 2.81 -7.56
C GLN A 110 12.39 2.16 -6.24
N PHE A 111 12.43 2.97 -5.18
CA PHE A 111 11.89 2.61 -3.89
C PHE A 111 11.08 3.76 -3.31
N ASN A 112 10.24 3.46 -2.34
CA ASN A 112 9.51 4.43 -1.55
C ASN A 112 9.48 4.01 -0.08
N VAL A 113 9.49 4.96 0.83
CA VAL A 113 9.55 4.72 2.28
C VAL A 113 8.39 5.43 2.98
N SER A 114 7.76 4.75 3.94
CA SER A 114 6.84 5.38 4.89
C SER A 114 7.09 4.88 6.31
N HIS A 115 6.70 5.68 7.30
CA HIS A 115 6.69 5.27 8.70
C HIS A 115 5.57 5.98 9.45
N HIS A 116 4.83 5.24 10.27
CA HIS A 116 3.80 5.78 11.15
C HIS A 116 3.55 4.79 12.28
N GLY A 117 3.22 5.29 13.48
CA GLY A 117 3.11 4.45 14.67
C GLY A 117 4.36 3.59 14.85
N ASP A 118 4.19 2.32 15.11
CA ASP A 118 5.30 1.43 15.46
C ASP A 118 6.04 0.87 14.25
N TRP A 119 5.74 1.33 13.03
CA TRP A 119 6.19 0.69 11.81
C TRP A 119 6.98 1.61 10.86
N VAL A 120 7.96 1.01 10.20
CA VAL A 120 8.61 1.52 8.99
C VAL A 120 8.31 0.55 7.87
N VAL A 121 7.93 1.04 6.69
CA VAL A 121 7.68 0.26 5.48
C VAL A 121 8.49 0.81 4.31
N VAL A 122 8.96 -0.08 3.45
CA VAL A 122 9.67 0.25 2.21
C VAL A 122 9.11 -0.59 1.07
N ALA A 123 8.68 0.03 -0.01
CA ALA A 123 8.43 -0.65 -1.27
C ALA A 123 9.63 -0.45 -2.19
N ALA A 124 10.12 -1.50 -2.84
CA ALA A 124 11.17 -1.43 -3.85
C ALA A 124 10.78 -2.29 -5.05
N GLY A 125 10.85 -1.72 -6.26
CA GLY A 125 10.39 -2.41 -7.45
C GLY A 125 10.68 -1.68 -8.76
N CYS A 126 10.33 -2.33 -9.87
CA CYS A 126 10.42 -1.74 -11.22
C CYS A 126 9.07 -1.25 -11.72
N ALA A 127 8.79 0.01 -11.47
CA ALA A 127 7.58 0.68 -11.92
C ALA A 127 7.91 2.11 -12.32
N LYS A 128 7.10 2.75 -13.17
CA LYS A 128 7.28 4.17 -13.47
C LYS A 128 6.88 5.07 -12.30
N HIS A 129 5.79 4.71 -11.60
CA HIS A 129 5.40 5.30 -10.31
C HIS A 129 5.33 4.22 -9.24
N LEU A 130 5.89 4.49 -8.07
CA LEU A 130 5.86 3.61 -6.89
C LEU A 130 5.75 4.43 -5.61
N GLY A 131 4.76 4.09 -4.79
CA GLY A 131 4.55 4.72 -3.49
C GLY A 131 4.07 3.71 -2.46
N VAL A 132 4.48 3.89 -1.22
CA VAL A 132 3.98 3.11 -0.09
C VAL A 132 3.60 4.06 1.04
N ASP A 133 2.52 3.73 1.73
CA ASP A 133 2.18 4.40 2.96
C ASP A 133 1.69 3.43 4.03
N VAL A 134 2.05 3.73 5.28
CA VAL A 134 1.53 3.06 6.46
C VAL A 134 0.83 4.10 7.30
N SER A 135 -0.39 3.81 7.73
CA SER A 135 -1.13 4.64 8.68
C SER A 135 -1.34 3.92 10.02
N SER A 136 -1.82 4.63 11.03
CA SER A 136 -2.20 4.08 12.33
C SER A 136 -3.66 4.39 12.60
N VAL A 137 -4.39 3.38 13.07
CA VAL A 137 -5.72 3.54 13.65
C VAL A 137 -5.55 3.96 15.09
N ASP A 138 -5.55 5.28 15.32
CA ASP A 138 -5.43 5.88 16.63
C ASP A 138 -6.79 6.44 17.09
N ASN A 139 -7.12 6.23 18.36
CA ASN A 139 -8.28 6.88 18.96
C ASN A 139 -7.92 8.33 19.31
N PRO A 140 -8.79 9.31 19.00
CA PRO A 140 -8.61 10.67 19.48
C PRO A 140 -8.57 10.68 21.02
N SER A 141 -7.71 11.54 21.59
CA SER A 141 -7.49 11.59 23.04
C SER A 141 -8.57 12.38 23.76
N ASP A 142 -8.97 13.53 23.20
CA ASP A 142 -9.86 14.49 23.86
C ASP A 142 -11.18 14.73 23.10
N ASP A 143 -11.23 14.39 21.80
CA ASP A 143 -12.38 14.64 20.91
C ASP A 143 -13.19 13.37 20.65
N SER A 144 -14.46 13.52 20.29
CA SER A 144 -15.21 12.42 19.66
C SER A 144 -14.61 12.06 18.30
N VAL A 145 -14.84 10.83 17.82
CA VAL A 145 -14.34 10.41 16.50
C VAL A 145 -14.90 11.28 15.37
N ASP A 146 -16.15 11.72 15.47
CA ASP A 146 -16.75 12.59 14.45
C ASP A 146 -16.11 14.00 14.43
N GLU A 147 -15.82 14.58 15.60
CA GLU A 147 -15.10 15.86 15.71
C GLU A 147 -13.67 15.74 15.16
N TYR A 148 -12.96 14.67 15.52
CA TYR A 148 -11.62 14.39 14.99
C TYR A 148 -11.62 14.28 13.46
N LEU A 149 -12.59 13.54 12.89
CA LEU A 149 -12.68 13.34 11.44
C LEU A 149 -13.05 14.61 10.67
N THR A 150 -13.80 15.53 11.28
CA THR A 150 -14.22 16.80 10.65
C THR A 150 -13.03 17.66 10.21
N VAL A 151 -11.87 17.52 10.89
CA VAL A 151 -10.61 18.20 10.50
C VAL A 151 -10.16 17.83 9.07
N PHE A 152 -10.62 16.69 8.55
CA PHE A 152 -10.24 16.15 7.25
C PHE A 152 -11.33 16.33 6.18
N ASP A 153 -12.37 17.14 6.42
CA ASP A 153 -13.49 17.32 5.47
C ASP A 153 -13.01 17.77 4.08
N GLU A 154 -11.91 18.51 4.02
CA GLU A 154 -11.28 18.97 2.77
C GLU A 154 -10.27 17.97 2.17
N VAL A 155 -10.18 16.73 2.67
CA VAL A 155 -9.28 15.70 2.14
C VAL A 155 -10.02 14.66 1.30
N PHE A 156 -11.24 14.32 1.72
CA PHE A 156 -12.02 13.22 1.14
C PHE A 156 -13.20 13.71 0.32
N THR A 157 -13.55 12.96 -0.71
CA THR A 157 -14.77 13.23 -1.48
C THR A 157 -16.02 12.80 -0.71
N GLN A 158 -17.21 13.15 -1.23
CA GLN A 158 -18.46 12.73 -0.60
C GLN A 158 -18.64 11.21 -0.63
N LEU A 159 -18.18 10.53 -1.68
CA LEU A 159 -18.22 9.07 -1.78
C LEU A 159 -17.30 8.41 -0.75
N GLU A 160 -16.10 8.97 -0.56
CA GLU A 160 -15.16 8.52 0.47
C GLU A 160 -15.71 8.77 1.88
N TRP A 161 -16.36 9.91 2.12
CA TRP A 161 -17.03 10.17 3.39
C TRP A 161 -18.19 9.21 3.65
N ALA A 162 -18.96 8.85 2.63
CA ALA A 162 -19.99 7.82 2.72
C ALA A 162 -19.39 6.47 3.15
N TYR A 163 -18.26 6.09 2.56
CA TYR A 163 -17.49 4.92 2.98
C TYR A 163 -17.04 5.02 4.45
N ILE A 164 -16.33 6.10 4.83
CA ILE A 164 -15.80 6.31 6.18
C ILE A 164 -16.92 6.20 7.22
N ARG A 165 -18.02 6.92 7.02
CA ARG A 165 -19.15 6.98 7.97
C ARG A 165 -20.01 5.71 7.96
N GLY A 166 -19.88 4.85 6.95
CA GLY A 166 -20.66 3.62 6.81
C GLY A 166 -22.07 3.84 6.26
N ALA A 167 -22.26 4.90 5.50
CA ALA A 167 -23.54 5.21 4.89
C ALA A 167 -23.97 4.08 3.94
N GLN A 168 -25.24 3.69 4.03
CA GLN A 168 -25.81 2.65 3.18
C GLN A 168 -26.73 3.29 2.15
N PRO A 169 -26.76 2.79 0.90
CA PRO A 169 -27.82 3.16 -0.04
C PRO A 169 -29.20 2.82 0.54
N THR A 170 -30.14 3.74 0.34
CA THR A 170 -31.49 3.74 0.93
C THR A 170 -32.40 2.65 0.34
N SER A 171 -32.00 2.03 -0.78
CA SER A 171 -32.90 1.18 -1.58
C SER A 171 -32.64 -0.32 -1.39
N LEU A 172 -33.11 -0.91 -0.28
CA LEU A 172 -33.37 -2.36 -0.21
C LEU A 172 -34.31 -2.79 0.94
N ASN A 173 -35.34 -1.99 1.25
CA ASN A 173 -36.38 -2.36 2.23
C ASN A 173 -37.80 -2.39 1.63
N SER A 174 -37.93 -2.65 0.32
CA SER A 174 -39.26 -2.78 -0.31
C SER A 174 -39.25 -3.72 -1.52
N LEU A 175 -38.77 -4.95 -1.34
CA LEU A 175 -39.17 -6.10 -2.16
C LEU A 175 -39.36 -7.35 -1.29
N THR A 176 -40.13 -7.21 -0.23
CA THR A 176 -40.94 -8.31 0.29
C THR A 176 -42.38 -8.05 -0.11
N GLU A 177 -42.84 -8.63 -1.23
CA GLU A 177 -44.11 -9.35 -1.32
C GLU A 177 -44.44 -9.82 -2.75
N SER A 178 -44.89 -11.08 -2.81
CA SER A 178 -45.58 -11.76 -3.91
C SER A 178 -44.74 -12.23 -5.12
N TYR A 179 -44.28 -13.48 -5.04
CA TYR A 179 -44.13 -14.32 -6.23
C TYR A 179 -45.51 -14.89 -6.63
N PRO A 180 -46.03 -14.65 -7.84
CA PRO A 180 -46.93 -15.58 -8.48
C PRO A 180 -46.11 -16.68 -9.16
N THR A 181 -46.52 -17.92 -8.99
CA THR A 181 -45.99 -19.12 -9.67
C THR A 181 -45.99 -18.97 -11.20
N PRO A 182 -45.01 -19.56 -11.92
CA PRO A 182 -44.94 -19.45 -13.37
C PRO A 182 -45.91 -20.43 -14.08
N PRO A 183 -46.57 -20.04 -15.17
CA PRO A 183 -47.02 -21.00 -16.18
C PRO A 183 -46.00 -21.14 -17.31
N ASN A 184 -46.00 -22.35 -17.86
CA ASN A 184 -45.11 -22.91 -18.87
C ASN A 184 -45.11 -22.20 -20.24
N SER A 185 -44.01 -22.47 -20.97
CA SER A 185 -43.87 -22.75 -22.41
C SER A 185 -43.44 -21.63 -23.39
N ASN A 186 -42.24 -21.85 -23.95
CA ASN A 186 -41.78 -21.69 -25.34
C ASN A 186 -42.38 -20.58 -26.23
N SER A 187 -41.53 -19.63 -26.68
CA SER A 187 -41.14 -19.50 -28.11
C SER A 187 -40.15 -18.35 -28.41
N LYS A 188 -39.01 -18.74 -29.02
CA LYS A 188 -38.22 -18.13 -30.12
C LYS A 188 -38.16 -16.60 -30.40
N LEU A 189 -36.90 -16.12 -30.55
CA LEU A 189 -36.30 -15.21 -31.56
C LEU A 189 -36.87 -13.76 -31.67
N HIS A 190 -36.13 -12.64 -31.81
CA HIS A 190 -34.89 -12.31 -32.53
C HIS A 190 -34.30 -10.96 -32.02
N SER A 191 -33.09 -10.68 -32.52
CA SER A 191 -32.40 -9.37 -32.76
C SER A 191 -31.71 -8.62 -31.61
N GLU A 192 -30.38 -8.74 -31.62
CA GLU A 192 -29.35 -7.67 -31.63
C GLU A 192 -29.74 -6.28 -31.10
N GLN A 193 -29.18 -5.92 -29.94
CA GLN A 193 -28.82 -4.55 -29.62
C GLN A 193 -27.45 -4.49 -28.92
N SER A 194 -26.68 -3.52 -29.37
CA SER A 194 -25.31 -3.18 -29.03
C SER A 194 -25.03 -3.10 -27.53
N ALA A 195 -24.01 -3.82 -27.06
CA ALA A 195 -23.48 -3.69 -25.71
C ALA A 195 -22.63 -2.42 -25.61
N SER A 196 -23.24 -1.31 -25.20
CA SER A 196 -22.51 -0.16 -24.66
C SER A 196 -22.10 -0.47 -23.23
N HIS A 197 -20.79 -0.47 -22.98
CA HIS A 197 -20.23 -0.35 -21.65
C HIS A 197 -20.80 0.88 -20.96
N THR A 198 -21.54 0.66 -19.88
CA THR A 198 -21.95 1.72 -18.96
C THR A 198 -21.59 1.30 -17.55
N VAL A 199 -20.87 2.22 -16.90
CA VAL A 199 -20.83 2.41 -15.44
C VAL A 199 -22.21 2.07 -14.84
N PRO A 200 -22.31 1.44 -13.65
CA PRO A 200 -23.62 1.33 -13.00
C PRO A 200 -24.20 2.74 -12.83
N GLU A 201 -25.22 3.06 -13.63
CA GLU A 201 -25.96 4.31 -13.54
C GLU A 201 -26.60 4.44 -12.14
N GLY A 202 -26.55 5.66 -11.59
CA GLY A 202 -27.60 6.12 -10.68
C GLY A 202 -27.29 6.20 -9.18
N TRP A 203 -26.11 6.69 -8.77
CA TRP A 203 -25.90 7.06 -7.36
C TRP A 203 -25.92 8.59 -7.24
N GLU A 204 -27.08 9.16 -6.95
CA GLU A 204 -27.18 10.53 -6.43
C GLU A 204 -26.99 10.51 -4.91
N ILE A 205 -26.21 11.47 -4.38
CA ILE A 205 -25.90 11.62 -2.94
C ILE A 205 -27.17 11.68 -2.05
N SER A 206 -28.32 11.99 -2.63
CA SER A 206 -29.63 12.04 -1.97
C SER A 206 -30.13 10.69 -1.41
N ASP A 207 -29.54 9.57 -1.81
CA ASP A 207 -30.04 8.23 -1.51
C ASP A 207 -29.23 7.50 -0.42
N LEU A 208 -28.55 8.19 0.49
CA LEU A 208 -27.79 7.56 1.59
C LEU A 208 -28.55 7.67 2.94
N GLN A 209 -28.89 6.52 3.55
CA GLN A 209 -29.43 6.46 4.92
C GLN A 209 -28.28 6.33 5.94
N PRO A 210 -28.32 7.08 7.06
CA PRO A 210 -27.26 7.04 8.07
C PRO A 210 -27.37 5.76 8.93
N ARG A 211 -26.78 4.66 8.48
CA ARG A 211 -26.19 3.70 9.42
C ARG A 211 -24.82 4.25 9.81
N ILE A 212 -24.73 4.75 11.03
CA ILE A 212 -23.46 5.24 11.55
C ILE A 212 -22.63 3.99 11.89
N GLY A 213 -21.57 3.74 11.13
CA GLY A 213 -20.57 2.72 11.49
C GLY A 213 -20.03 2.99 12.90
N SER A 214 -19.59 1.96 13.61
CA SER A 214 -18.94 2.19 14.91
C SER A 214 -17.71 3.08 14.74
N ASP A 215 -17.33 3.78 15.81
CA ASP A 215 -16.15 4.64 15.81
C ASP A 215 -14.89 3.90 15.34
N GLN A 216 -14.75 2.62 15.72
CA GLN A 216 -13.66 1.77 15.21
C GLN A 216 -13.76 1.53 13.70
N GLN A 217 -14.96 1.26 13.16
CA GLN A 217 -15.13 1.13 11.71
C GLN A 217 -14.77 2.45 10.99
N LYS A 218 -15.20 3.60 11.52
CA LYS A 218 -14.87 4.91 10.93
C LYS A 218 -13.36 5.15 10.89
N LEU A 219 -12.68 4.95 12.02
CA LEU A 219 -11.23 5.17 12.14
C LEU A 219 -10.44 4.22 11.22
N HIS A 220 -10.82 2.95 11.14
CA HIS A 220 -10.18 2.02 10.22
C HIS A 220 -10.39 2.41 8.74
N ARG A 221 -11.61 2.76 8.35
CA ARG A 221 -11.91 3.17 6.97
C ARG A 221 -11.20 4.46 6.58
N PHE A 222 -11.13 5.41 7.51
CA PHE A 222 -10.32 6.61 7.38
C PHE A 222 -8.83 6.26 7.18
N ALA A 223 -8.24 5.45 8.06
CA ALA A 223 -6.82 5.10 7.97
C ALA A 223 -6.48 4.34 6.68
N GLN A 224 -7.40 3.48 6.20
CA GLN A 224 -7.28 2.78 4.92
C GLN A 224 -7.26 3.75 3.73
N LEU A 225 -8.24 4.65 3.65
CA LEU A 225 -8.30 5.66 2.57
C LEU A 225 -7.13 6.65 2.64
N TRP A 226 -6.73 7.06 3.85
CA TRP A 226 -5.57 7.91 4.07
C TRP A 226 -4.30 7.26 3.50
N ALA A 227 -4.02 6.01 3.88
CA ALA A 227 -2.88 5.26 3.36
C ALA A 227 -2.94 5.14 1.83
N LEU A 228 -4.11 4.86 1.26
CA LEU A 228 -4.31 4.80 -0.19
C LEU A 228 -3.96 6.12 -0.89
N LYS A 229 -4.51 7.26 -0.42
CA LYS A 229 -4.19 8.59 -0.97
C LYS A 229 -2.71 8.93 -0.84
N GLU A 230 -2.13 8.76 0.33
CA GLU A 230 -0.70 9.05 0.57
C GLU A 230 0.20 8.16 -0.30
N SER A 231 -0.13 6.87 -0.45
CA SER A 231 0.63 5.98 -1.34
C SER A 231 0.60 6.45 -2.80
N TYR A 232 -0.55 6.95 -3.27
CA TYR A 232 -0.68 7.51 -4.62
C TYR A 232 0.11 8.82 -4.79
N VAL A 233 -0.05 9.76 -3.86
CA VAL A 233 0.65 11.06 -3.86
C VAL A 233 2.16 10.85 -3.85
N LYS A 234 2.63 9.92 -3.03
CA LYS A 234 4.03 9.52 -2.98
C LYS A 234 4.50 8.90 -4.30
N ALA A 235 3.68 8.08 -4.96
CA ALA A 235 4.03 7.45 -6.22
C ALA A 235 4.27 8.46 -7.34
N ILE A 236 3.41 9.47 -7.47
CA ILE A 236 3.53 10.51 -8.50
C ILE A 236 4.53 11.62 -8.13
N GLY A 237 4.90 11.75 -6.85
CA GLY A 237 5.98 12.65 -6.39
C GLY A 237 5.62 14.13 -6.29
N VAL A 238 4.33 14.47 -6.30
CA VAL A 238 3.86 15.88 -6.26
C VAL A 238 3.83 16.48 -4.86
N GLY A 239 3.91 15.66 -3.80
CA GLY A 239 3.86 16.09 -2.41
C GLY A 239 2.58 16.84 -2.03
N LEU A 240 2.66 17.70 -1.00
CA LEU A 240 1.54 18.45 -0.43
C LEU A 240 0.91 19.50 -1.37
N ALA A 241 1.44 19.69 -2.57
CA ALA A 241 0.90 20.65 -3.53
C ALA A 241 -0.36 20.16 -4.25
N LEU A 242 -0.68 18.87 -4.12
CA LEU A 242 -1.89 18.29 -4.72
C LEU A 242 -3.08 18.44 -3.79
N ASP A 243 -4.18 18.98 -4.31
CA ASP A 243 -5.48 18.93 -3.67
C ASP A 243 -5.96 17.47 -3.61
N LEU A 244 -6.00 16.91 -2.39
CA LEU A 244 -6.35 15.51 -2.15
C LEU A 244 -7.80 15.18 -2.48
N ARG A 245 -8.71 16.17 -2.56
CA ARG A 245 -10.11 15.95 -2.97
C ARG A 245 -10.24 15.58 -4.44
N ARG A 246 -9.22 15.89 -5.26
CA ARG A 246 -9.18 15.51 -6.67
C ARG A 246 -8.96 14.01 -6.86
N ILE A 247 -8.42 13.33 -5.85
CA ILE A 247 -8.19 11.88 -5.85
C ILE A 247 -9.38 11.23 -5.15
N GLU A 248 -10.05 10.29 -5.80
CA GLU A 248 -11.14 9.52 -5.20
C GLU A 248 -10.87 8.03 -5.33
N PHE A 249 -10.93 7.30 -4.21
CA PHE A 249 -10.89 5.84 -4.23
C PHE A 249 -12.28 5.24 -4.29
N GLN A 250 -12.42 4.22 -5.14
CA GLN A 250 -13.68 3.50 -5.37
C GLN A 250 -13.46 2.01 -5.19
N PHE A 251 -14.44 1.34 -4.58
CA PHE A 251 -14.39 -0.09 -4.27
C PHE A 251 -15.55 -0.82 -4.94
N SER A 252 -15.28 -1.86 -5.73
CA SER A 252 -16.34 -2.59 -6.44
C SER A 252 -17.23 -3.40 -5.49
N ASP A 253 -16.69 -3.78 -4.33
CA ASP A 253 -17.35 -4.55 -3.29
C ASP A 253 -17.95 -3.68 -2.18
N PHE A 254 -18.19 -2.39 -2.45
CA PHE A 254 -18.69 -1.40 -1.48
C PHE A 254 -19.83 -1.92 -0.60
N GLN A 255 -20.88 -2.49 -1.19
CA GLN A 255 -22.04 -2.98 -0.44
C GLN A 255 -21.68 -4.12 0.52
N SER A 256 -20.77 -5.02 0.11
CA SER A 256 -20.28 -6.09 0.97
C SER A 256 -19.45 -5.53 2.13
N LEU A 257 -18.60 -4.53 1.87
CA LEU A 257 -17.79 -3.84 2.88
C LEU A 257 -18.64 -3.12 3.93
N MET A 258 -19.74 -2.49 3.52
CA MET A 258 -20.62 -1.78 4.44
C MET A 258 -21.45 -2.71 5.33
N ASN A 259 -21.65 -3.97 4.91
CA ASN A 259 -22.37 -5.00 5.67
C ASN A 259 -21.47 -5.83 6.60
N ASP A 260 -20.15 -5.76 6.42
CA ASP A 260 -19.21 -6.48 7.28
C ASP A 260 -19.03 -5.76 8.63
N PRO A 261 -19.26 -6.45 9.76
CA PRO A 261 -19.10 -5.83 11.08
C PRO A 261 -17.62 -5.62 11.47
N ARG A 262 -16.67 -6.26 10.77
CA ARG A 262 -15.25 -6.16 11.11
C ARG A 262 -14.68 -4.80 10.67
N PRO A 263 -14.03 -4.05 11.57
CA PRO A 263 -13.49 -2.72 11.23
C PRO A 263 -12.27 -2.81 10.30
N ASP A 264 -11.49 -3.88 10.41
CA ASP A 264 -10.30 -4.16 9.60
C ASP A 264 -10.61 -4.81 8.25
N ARG A 265 -11.89 -4.87 7.84
CA ARG A 265 -12.27 -5.42 6.54
C ARG A 265 -11.68 -4.59 5.39
N LEU A 266 -10.89 -5.25 4.55
CA LEU A 266 -10.26 -4.66 3.37
C LEU A 266 -11.13 -4.79 2.11
N PRO A 267 -11.14 -3.79 1.21
CA PRO A 267 -11.71 -3.90 -0.14
C PRO A 267 -10.98 -4.96 -0.98
N HIS A 268 -11.71 -5.66 -1.84
CA HIS A 268 -11.09 -6.61 -2.79
C HIS A 268 -10.57 -5.94 -4.05
N SER A 269 -11.26 -4.90 -4.52
CA SER A 269 -10.90 -4.17 -5.74
C SER A 269 -10.81 -2.69 -5.42
N ILE A 270 -9.69 -2.08 -5.78
CA ILE A 270 -9.38 -0.69 -5.47
C ILE A 270 -9.09 0.02 -6.79
N CYS A 271 -9.93 0.99 -7.12
CA CYS A 271 -9.76 1.89 -8.25
C CYS A 271 -9.49 3.30 -7.75
N VAL A 272 -8.67 4.05 -8.49
CA VAL A 272 -8.47 5.48 -8.24
C VAL A 272 -9.01 6.30 -9.41
N ALA A 273 -9.76 7.34 -9.11
CA ALA A 273 -10.15 8.39 -10.04
C ALA A 273 -9.40 9.68 -9.70
N VAL A 274 -8.93 10.40 -10.72
CA VAL A 274 -8.39 11.76 -10.56
C VAL A 274 -9.21 12.70 -11.41
N ASP A 275 -9.79 13.73 -10.78
CA ASP A 275 -10.76 14.63 -11.43
C ASP A 275 -11.90 13.85 -12.11
N SER A 276 -12.44 12.86 -11.39
CA SER A 276 -13.50 11.95 -11.87
C SER A 276 -13.10 11.04 -13.04
N VAL A 277 -11.83 11.02 -13.46
CA VAL A 277 -11.32 10.11 -14.51
C VAL A 277 -10.61 8.94 -13.86
N ILE A 278 -11.12 7.73 -14.08
CA ILE A 278 -10.49 6.48 -13.61
C ILE A 278 -9.09 6.34 -14.22
N ARG A 279 -8.12 5.94 -13.38
CA ARG A 279 -6.72 5.73 -13.75
C ARG A 279 -6.37 4.24 -13.68
N PRO A 280 -6.77 3.42 -14.68
CA PRO A 280 -6.59 1.97 -14.65
C PRO A 280 -5.13 1.54 -14.74
N GLU A 281 -4.23 2.45 -15.09
CA GLU A 281 -2.79 2.22 -15.05
C GLU A 281 -2.27 2.09 -13.62
N PHE A 282 -2.98 2.56 -12.59
CA PHE A 282 -2.56 2.42 -11.20
C PHE A 282 -3.18 1.18 -10.54
N GLU A 283 -2.36 0.44 -9.82
CA GLU A 283 -2.74 -0.73 -9.03
C GLU A 283 -2.38 -0.49 -7.56
N PHE A 284 -3.24 -0.99 -6.67
CA PHE A 284 -3.09 -0.83 -5.23
C PHE A 284 -3.16 -2.18 -4.52
N SER A 285 -2.25 -2.39 -3.57
CA SER A 285 -2.37 -3.45 -2.57
C SER A 285 -2.57 -2.81 -1.20
N LEU A 286 -3.62 -3.22 -0.47
CA LEU A 286 -3.89 -2.77 0.89
C LEU A 286 -3.88 -3.99 1.82
N THR A 287 -3.11 -3.93 2.90
CA THR A 287 -2.98 -5.00 3.90
C THR A 287 -2.78 -4.43 5.29
N TYR A 288 -2.98 -5.23 6.34
CA TYR A 288 -2.64 -4.85 7.71
C TYR A 288 -1.35 -5.52 8.18
N LEU A 289 -0.44 -4.78 8.81
CA LEU A 289 0.76 -5.34 9.46
C LEU A 289 0.43 -5.93 10.83
N ASP A 290 -0.53 -5.32 11.50
CA ASP A 290 -1.17 -5.72 12.74
C ASP A 290 -2.61 -5.13 12.74
N PRO A 291 -3.45 -5.36 13.76
CA PRO A 291 -4.82 -4.86 13.76
C PRO A 291 -5.00 -3.34 13.68
N ARG A 292 -3.95 -2.51 13.73
CA ARG A 292 -4.06 -1.05 13.71
C ARG A 292 -3.35 -0.38 12.54
N HIS A 293 -2.47 -1.07 11.83
CA HIS A 293 -1.60 -0.42 10.85
C HIS A 293 -1.88 -0.90 9.42
N PRO A 294 -2.83 -0.26 8.70
CA PRO A 294 -3.01 -0.51 7.28
C PRO A 294 -1.81 0.03 6.48
N VAL A 295 -1.40 -0.72 5.47
CA VAL A 295 -0.33 -0.39 4.53
C VAL A 295 -0.87 -0.45 3.12
N ALA A 296 -0.78 0.66 2.42
CA ALA A 296 -1.09 0.77 1.00
C ALA A 296 0.20 0.83 0.18
N CYS A 297 0.28 0.03 -0.87
CA CYS A 297 1.32 0.13 -1.90
C CYS A 297 0.65 0.45 -3.23
N CYS A 298 1.11 1.50 -3.89
CA CYS A 298 0.64 2.01 -5.17
C CYS A 298 1.73 1.81 -6.22
N ARG A 299 1.39 1.25 -7.38
CA ARG A 299 2.27 1.19 -8.55
C ARG A 299 1.56 1.55 -9.84
N GLU A 300 2.28 2.13 -10.80
CA GLU A 300 1.83 2.17 -12.20
C GLU A 300 2.19 0.84 -12.90
N ARG A 301 1.20 0.20 -13.53
CA ARG A 301 1.36 -1.02 -14.34
C ARG A 301 2.23 -0.72 -15.55
N ASN A 302 3.11 -1.65 -15.90
CA ASN A 302 3.85 -1.55 -17.16
C ASN A 302 2.88 -1.60 -18.34
N SER A 303 3.06 -0.72 -19.32
CA SER A 303 2.15 -0.54 -20.47
C SER A 303 1.92 -1.84 -21.28
N GLN A 304 2.81 -2.83 -21.19
CA GLN A 304 2.63 -4.15 -21.81
C GLN A 304 1.54 -5.00 -21.14
N GLN A 305 1.37 -4.92 -19.81
CA GLN A 305 0.34 -5.68 -19.05
C GLN A 305 -1.08 -5.13 -19.25
N ILE A 306 -1.23 -3.84 -19.58
CA ILE A 306 -2.54 -3.21 -19.79
C ILE A 306 -3.24 -3.79 -21.02
N SER A 307 -2.48 -4.16 -22.06
CA SER A 307 -3.04 -4.76 -23.28
C SER A 307 -3.63 -6.15 -23.06
N GLU A 308 -3.08 -6.95 -22.13
CA GLU A 308 -3.57 -8.31 -21.84
C GLU A 308 -4.85 -8.30 -21.00
N THR A 309 -5.03 -7.29 -20.13
CA THR A 309 -6.20 -7.20 -19.24
C THR A 309 -7.46 -6.70 -19.96
N LEU A 310 -7.29 -5.87 -20.99
CA LEU A 310 -8.40 -5.32 -21.79
C LEU A 310 -8.86 -6.26 -22.93
N SER A 311 -8.24 -7.43 -23.08
CA SER A 311 -8.43 -8.34 -24.23
C SER A 311 -9.19 -9.64 -23.94
N LEU A 312 -9.75 -9.85 -22.74
CA LEU A 312 -10.44 -11.09 -22.40
C LEU A 312 -11.94 -10.90 -22.16
N PRO A 313 -12.82 -11.37 -23.07
CA PRO A 313 -14.22 -11.59 -22.76
C PRO A 313 -14.37 -12.94 -22.04
N GLY A 314 -15.10 -12.93 -20.92
CA GLY A 314 -15.69 -14.09 -20.21
C GLY A 314 -14.86 -15.38 -20.16
N ARG A 315 -14.23 -15.66 -19.02
CA ARG A 315 -13.81 -17.03 -18.70
C ARG A 315 -14.22 -17.42 -17.28
N ASP A 316 -14.90 -18.55 -17.25
CA ASP A 316 -15.43 -19.23 -16.07
C ASP A 316 -14.36 -19.52 -15.02
N SER A 317 -14.83 -19.55 -13.78
CA SER A 317 -14.13 -19.44 -12.50
C SER A 317 -13.37 -20.69 -12.03
N GLU A 318 -12.73 -21.48 -12.90
CA GLU A 318 -12.13 -22.75 -12.46
C GLU A 318 -10.61 -22.89 -12.71
N ALA A 319 -9.93 -21.87 -13.27
CA ALA A 319 -8.49 -21.95 -13.54
C ALA A 319 -7.61 -21.01 -12.70
N HIS A 320 -8.19 -20.20 -11.81
CA HIS A 320 -7.45 -19.23 -11.00
C HIS A 320 -6.90 -19.80 -9.68
N ASP A 321 -7.50 -20.87 -9.15
CA ASP A 321 -7.07 -21.45 -7.88
C ASP A 321 -5.72 -22.16 -7.99
N ASP A 322 -5.42 -22.81 -9.12
CA ASP A 322 -4.20 -23.62 -9.27
C ASP A 322 -2.91 -22.78 -9.46
N ILE A 323 -3.03 -21.53 -9.93
CA ILE A 323 -1.91 -20.58 -10.07
C ILE A 323 -1.73 -19.77 -8.78
N ALA A 324 -2.80 -19.38 -8.10
CA ALA A 324 -2.74 -18.74 -6.79
C ALA A 324 -2.16 -19.68 -5.72
N GLU A 325 -2.52 -20.96 -5.75
CA GLU A 325 -2.06 -21.97 -4.80
C GLU A 325 -0.58 -22.39 -5.03
N LYS A 326 -0.08 -22.32 -6.27
CA LYS A 326 1.35 -22.47 -6.57
C LYS A 326 2.18 -21.21 -6.28
N ARG A 327 1.61 -20.00 -6.40
CA ARG A 327 2.31 -18.73 -6.12
C ARG A 327 2.32 -18.34 -4.63
N SER A 328 1.36 -18.84 -3.85
CA SER A 328 1.35 -18.78 -2.38
C SER A 328 2.50 -19.56 -1.71
N LYS A 329 3.26 -20.36 -2.48
CA LYS A 329 4.44 -21.10 -2.02
C LYS A 329 5.77 -20.34 -2.14
N CYS A 330 5.82 -19.15 -2.76
CA CYS A 330 6.98 -18.27 -2.62
C CYS A 330 6.91 -17.61 -1.24
N ALA A 331 7.66 -18.20 -0.32
CA ALA A 331 7.58 -18.04 1.11
C ALA A 331 7.48 -16.58 1.57
N PHE A 332 6.55 -16.35 2.50
CA PHE A 332 6.73 -15.40 3.60
C PHE A 332 8.12 -15.64 4.22
N THR A 333 9.17 -15.00 3.72
CA THR A 333 10.47 -14.99 4.38
C THR A 333 10.35 -14.04 5.56
N ARG A 334 9.87 -14.59 6.68
CA ARG A 334 10.01 -13.97 8.00
C ARG A 334 11.50 -13.90 8.31
N MET A 335 12.15 -12.81 7.96
CA MET A 335 13.53 -12.58 8.36
C MET A 335 13.52 -12.05 9.80
N ALA A 336 14.42 -12.52 10.64
CA ALA A 336 14.64 -11.89 11.94
C ALA A 336 15.50 -10.63 11.74
N TRP A 337 15.48 -9.70 12.70
CA TRP A 337 16.45 -8.58 12.71
C TRP A 337 17.89 -9.08 12.58
N THR A 338 18.22 -10.24 13.15
CA THR A 338 19.54 -10.88 12.99
C THR A 338 19.88 -11.19 11.54
N GLU A 339 18.90 -11.51 10.72
CA GLU A 339 19.07 -11.78 9.29
C GLU A 339 19.20 -10.48 8.48
N LEU A 340 18.36 -9.46 8.76
CA LEU A 340 18.52 -8.12 8.17
C LEU A 340 19.90 -7.54 8.53
N TYR A 341 20.28 -7.64 9.79
CA TYR A 341 21.60 -7.23 10.28
C TYR A 341 22.72 -8.02 9.61
N SER A 342 22.59 -9.35 9.49
CA SER A 342 23.58 -10.19 8.79
C SER A 342 23.73 -9.79 7.32
N ARG A 343 22.64 -9.38 6.66
CA ARG A 343 22.67 -8.85 5.29
C ARG A 343 23.34 -7.49 5.21
N ILE A 344 23.05 -6.58 6.14
CA ILE A 344 23.77 -5.29 6.25
C ILE A 344 25.26 -5.54 6.51
N VAL A 345 25.61 -6.47 7.40
CA VAL A 345 26.99 -6.87 7.72
C VAL A 345 27.69 -7.45 6.49
N ALA A 346 27.06 -8.38 5.80
CA ALA A 346 27.59 -9.03 4.60
C ALA A 346 27.79 -8.02 3.46
N ALA A 347 26.81 -7.14 3.24
CA ALA A 347 26.85 -6.14 2.18
C ALA A 347 27.88 -5.02 2.44
N THR A 348 28.20 -4.73 3.70
CA THR A 348 29.17 -3.68 4.07
C THR A 348 30.59 -4.20 4.26
N GLY A 349 30.79 -5.53 4.34
CA GLY A 349 32.09 -6.18 4.59
C GLY A 349 32.78 -5.77 5.91
N ARG A 350 32.10 -4.98 6.76
CA ARG A 350 32.69 -4.28 7.91
C ARG A 350 31.71 -4.15 9.06
N ILE A 351 31.09 -5.25 9.46
CA ILE A 351 30.42 -5.30 10.76
C ILE A 351 30.75 -6.62 11.45
N ALA A 352 31.98 -6.73 11.96
CA ALA A 352 32.29 -7.81 12.89
C ALA A 352 31.38 -7.68 14.12
N PRO A 353 30.78 -8.79 14.61
CA PRO A 353 30.08 -8.80 15.88
C PRO A 353 31.09 -8.55 16.99
N GLY A 354 30.89 -7.47 17.74
CA GLY A 354 31.37 -7.45 19.11
C GLY A 354 30.50 -8.44 19.86
N HIS A 355 31.04 -9.63 20.16
CA HIS A 355 30.39 -10.56 21.06
C HIS A 355 30.11 -9.86 22.40
N SER A 356 28.87 -9.92 22.85
CA SER A 356 28.54 -9.86 24.27
C SER A 356 27.61 -11.02 24.57
N ASN A 357 28.17 -12.00 25.30
CA ASN A 357 27.46 -13.06 26.01
C ASN A 357 26.36 -12.51 26.91
#